data_AF-A0A956XR60-F1
#
_entry.id   AF-A0A956XR60-F1
#
_cell.length_a   1.000
_cell.length_b   1.000
_cell.length_c   1.000
_cell.angle_alpha   90.00
_cell.angle_beta   90.00
_cell.angle_gamma   90.00
#
_symmetry.space_group_name_H-M   'P 1'
#
loop_
_entity.id
_entity.type
_entity.pdbx_description
1 polymer ?
#
loop_
_entity_poly.entity_id
_entity_poly.type
_entity_poly.pdbx_seq_one_letter_code
_entity_poly.pdbx_strand_id
1 'polypeptide(L)'
;NCRSNVVCDALLLDDDSRSDTYPTIEIEAENVTMGHEASVSKIGEDQLFYMMSRGLSEDEANAMIVNGFLEPLVKELPMEYALELNRLIQIQLEGSIG
;
A
#
# COMPACT_ATOMS: atom_id res chain seq x y z
N ASN A 1 -15.08 6.08 -27.56
CA ASN A 1 -15.45 5.98 -26.13
C ASN A 1 -14.37 5.25 -25.36
N CYS A 2 -13.30 5.95 -24.99
CA CYS A 2 -12.25 5.40 -24.14
C CYS A 2 -12.57 5.68 -22.67
N ARG A 3 -12.27 4.73 -21.78
CA ARG A 3 -12.36 4.92 -20.33
C ARG A 3 -11.09 4.45 -19.66
N SER A 4 -10.56 5.23 -18.74
CA SER A 4 -9.39 4.86 -17.94
C SER A 4 -9.54 5.39 -16.52
N ASN A 5 -9.18 4.56 -15.53
CA ASN A 5 -9.12 4.95 -14.13
C ASN A 5 -7.74 4.54 -13.60
N VAL A 6 -7.05 5.48 -12.97
CA VAL A 6 -5.74 5.26 -12.35
C VAL A 6 -5.85 5.61 -10.88
N VAL A 7 -5.52 4.67 -10.00
CA VAL A 7 -5.47 4.86 -8.55
C VAL A 7 -4.04 4.68 -8.08
N CYS A 8 -3.54 5.64 -7.31
CA CYS A 8 -2.19 5.63 -6.76
C CYS A 8 -2.24 5.76 -5.24
N ASP A 9 -2.02 4.65 -4.54
CA ASP A 9 -2.01 4.63 -3.08
C ASP A 9 -0.57 4.49 -2.55
N ALA A 10 -0.25 5.26 -1.51
CA ALA A 10 1.00 5.17 -0.79
C ALA A 10 0.76 5.04 0.72
N LEU A 11 1.60 4.24 1.38
CA LEU A 11 1.60 4.06 2.82
C LEU A 11 2.98 4.46 3.39
N LEU A 12 2.99 5.46 4.26
CA LEU A 12 4.16 5.89 5.01
C LEU A 12 4.28 5.05 6.29
N LEU A 13 5.44 4.42 6.47
CA LEU A 13 5.71 3.51 7.58
C LEU A 13 6.29 4.23 8.82
N ASP A 14 6.89 5.39 8.61
CA ASP A 14 7.56 6.19 9.65
C ASP A 14 7.36 7.70 9.41
N ASP A 15 7.98 8.51 10.26
CA ASP A 15 7.87 9.98 10.26
C ASP A 15 8.80 10.67 9.26
N ASP A 16 9.89 10.01 8.89
CA ASP A 16 10.93 10.57 8.01
C ASP A 16 10.64 10.27 6.53
N SER A 17 9.80 9.28 6.27
CA SER A 17 9.38 8.82 4.95
C SER A 17 8.51 9.85 4.24
N ARG A 18 8.71 9.93 2.93
CA ARG A 18 7.98 10.82 2.03
C ARG A 18 7.57 10.10 0.76
N SER A 19 6.33 10.35 0.33
CA SER A 19 5.82 9.89 -0.97
C SER A 19 5.51 11.09 -1.85
N ASP A 20 6.07 11.13 -3.05
CA ASP A 20 5.79 12.14 -4.07
C ASP A 20 5.16 11.46 -5.30
N THR A 21 3.94 11.87 -5.67
CA THR A 21 3.20 11.31 -6.82
C THR A 21 3.06 12.37 -7.91
N TYR A 22 3.56 12.10 -9.11
CA TYR A 22 3.53 13.01 -10.25
C TYR A 22 2.71 12.42 -11.41
N PRO A 23 1.37 12.60 -11.42
CA PRO A 23 0.56 12.07 -12.50
C PRO A 23 0.76 12.87 -13.79
N THR A 24 0.80 12.16 -14.92
CA THR A 24 0.79 12.77 -16.27
C THR A 24 -0.36 12.15 -17.05
N ILE A 25 -1.20 13.00 -17.66
CA ILE A 25 -2.40 12.59 -18.38
C ILE A 25 -2.40 13.30 -19.72
N GLU A 26 -2.28 12.54 -20.80
CA GLU A 26 -2.33 13.03 -22.17
C GLU A 26 -3.52 12.40 -22.90
N ILE A 27 -4.38 13.24 -23.49
CA ILE A 27 -5.62 12.80 -24.14
C ILE A 27 -5.63 13.33 -25.57
N GLU A 28 -5.51 12.41 -26.54
CA GLU A 28 -5.51 12.72 -27.98
C GLU A 28 -6.81 12.29 -28.69
N ALA A 29 -7.89 12.03 -27.93
CA ALA A 29 -9.19 11.62 -28.48
C ALA A 29 -10.35 12.42 -27.86
N GLU A 30 -11.40 12.66 -28.65
CA GLU A 30 -12.51 13.55 -28.26
C GLU A 30 -13.50 12.93 -27.26
N ASN A 31 -13.69 11.60 -27.30
CA ASN A 31 -14.69 10.90 -26.49
C ASN A 31 -14.03 10.00 -25.44
N VAL A 32 -13.49 10.62 -24.38
CA VAL A 32 -12.75 9.97 -23.29
C VAL A 32 -13.33 10.31 -21.92
N THR A 33 -13.43 9.30 -21.05
CA THR A 33 -13.68 9.46 -19.61
C THR A 33 -12.43 8.99 -18.87
N MET A 34 -11.81 9.88 -18.08
CA MET A 34 -10.57 9.57 -17.38
C MET A 34 -10.69 10.02 -15.92
N GLY A 35 -10.34 9.12 -15.00
CA GLY A 35 -10.24 9.40 -13.57
C GLY A 35 -8.83 9.11 -13.05
N HIS A 36 -8.30 10.01 -12.23
CA HIS A 36 -7.09 9.78 -11.46
C HIS A 36 -7.34 10.08 -9.99
N GLU A 37 -7.00 9.14 -9.13
CA GLU A 37 -7.06 9.26 -7.68
C GLU A 37 -5.68 8.95 -7.11
N ALA A 38 -5.26 9.75 -6.12
CA ALA A 38 -4.04 9.48 -5.39
C ALA A 38 -4.26 9.72 -3.89
N SER A 39 -3.88 8.75 -3.07
CA SER A 39 -3.99 8.82 -1.61
C SER A 39 -2.65 8.51 -0.95
N VAL A 40 -2.35 9.22 0.13
CA VAL A 40 -1.21 8.94 1.00
C VAL A 40 -1.72 8.73 2.40
N SER A 41 -1.46 7.55 2.94
CA SER A 41 -1.81 7.16 4.30
C SER A 41 -0.55 7.00 5.13
N LYS A 42 -0.66 7.16 6.44
CA LYS A 42 0.41 6.87 7.40
C LYS A 42 -0.09 5.84 8.39
N ILE A 43 0.78 4.96 8.86
CA ILE A 43 0.45 4.05 9.95
C ILE A 43 0.08 4.88 11.19
N GLY A 44 -1.14 4.73 11.67
CA GLY A 44 -1.63 5.47 12.82
C GLY A 44 -1.11 4.88 14.13
N GLU A 45 -0.54 5.72 14.99
CA GLU A 45 -0.10 5.31 16.33
C GLU A 45 -1.23 4.65 17.14
N ASP A 46 -2.47 5.12 16.99
CA ASP A 46 -3.65 4.53 17.64
C ASP A 46 -3.93 3.10 17.14
N GLN A 47 -3.70 2.81 15.86
CA GLN A 47 -3.90 1.48 15.28
C GLN A 47 -2.82 0.52 15.77
N LEU A 48 -1.56 0.97 15.80
CA LEU A 48 -0.45 0.21 16.37
C LEU A 48 -0.67 -0.06 17.85
N PHE A 49 -0.99 0.97 18.62
CA PHE A 49 -1.30 0.85 20.04
C PHE A 49 -2.44 -0.15 20.28
N TYR A 50 -3.51 -0.09 19.48
CA TYR A 50 -4.61 -1.03 19.59
C TYR A 50 -4.18 -2.47 19.30
N MET A 51 -3.41 -2.71 18.25
CA MET A 51 -2.90 -4.04 17.90
C MET A 51 -1.92 -4.58 18.96
N MET A 52 -1.02 -3.74 19.46
CA MET A 52 -0.09 -4.10 20.53
C MET A 52 -0.81 -4.39 21.85
N SER A 53 -1.88 -3.65 22.16
CA SER A 53 -2.73 -3.92 23.33
C SER A 53 -3.41 -5.30 23.28
N ARG A 54 -3.54 -5.88 22.08
CA ARG A 54 -4.06 -7.23 21.84
C ARG A 54 -2.98 -8.32 21.90
N GLY A 55 -1.73 -7.94 22.19
CA GLY A 55 -0.61 -8.85 22.38
C GLY A 55 0.24 -9.09 21.14
N LEU A 56 0.04 -8.32 20.06
CA LEU A 56 0.94 -8.34 18.90
C LEU A 56 2.21 -7.53 19.21
N SER A 57 3.35 -7.97 18.70
CA SER A 57 4.53 -7.11 18.65
C SER A 57 4.30 -5.94 17.70
N GLU A 58 5.11 -4.90 17.81
CA GLU A 58 5.08 -3.77 16.89
C GLU A 58 5.34 -4.23 15.43
N ASP A 59 6.31 -5.13 15.24
CA ASP A 59 6.61 -5.72 13.92
C ASP A 59 5.43 -6.53 13.36
N GLU A 60 4.76 -7.32 14.20
CA GLU A 60 3.58 -8.09 13.82
C GLU A 60 2.40 -7.17 13.45
N ALA A 61 2.21 -6.09 14.20
CA ALA A 61 1.18 -5.10 13.93
C ALA A 61 1.46 -4.35 12.61
N ASN A 62 2.70 -3.89 12.40
CA ASN A 62 3.14 -3.25 11.16
C ASN A 62 2.97 -4.18 9.96
N ALA A 63 3.41 -5.43 10.06
CA ALA A 63 3.23 -6.44 9.01
C ALA A 63 1.75 -6.68 8.69
N MET A 64 0.87 -6.70 9.70
CA MET A 64 -0.56 -6.85 9.49
C MET A 64 -1.18 -5.66 8.74
N ILE A 65 -0.78 -4.43 9.08
CA ILE A 65 -1.25 -3.21 8.41
C ILE A 65 -0.78 -3.17 6.95
N VAL A 66 0.51 -3.44 6.71
CA VAL A 66 1.09 -3.47 5.36
C VAL A 66 0.45 -4.57 4.50
N ASN A 67 0.24 -5.77 5.04
CA ASN A 67 -0.44 -6.84 4.33
C ASN A 67 -1.90 -6.49 3.99
N GLY A 68 -2.61 -5.80 4.89
CA GLY A 68 -3.94 -5.28 4.63
C GLY A 68 -3.96 -4.25 3.50
N PHE A 69 -2.98 -3.36 3.45
CA PHE A 69 -2.81 -2.37 2.38
C PHE A 69 -2.53 -3.02 1.02
N LEU A 70 -1.71 -4.09 0.99
CA LEU A 70 -1.35 -4.80 -0.23
C LEU A 70 -2.38 -5.87 -0.65
N GLU A 71 -3.40 -6.14 0.15
CA GLU A 71 -4.38 -7.20 -0.08
C GLU A 71 -5.04 -7.16 -1.48
N PRO A 72 -5.44 -5.99 -2.03
CA PRO A 72 -6.00 -5.92 -3.38
C PRO A 72 -5.00 -6.35 -4.46
N LEU A 73 -3.72 -6.03 -4.29
CA LEU A 73 -2.66 -6.45 -5.21
C LEU A 73 -2.41 -7.96 -5.12
N VAL A 74 -2.31 -8.48 -3.91
CA VAL A 74 -2.02 -9.91 -3.65
C VAL A 74 -3.13 -10.79 -4.23
N LYS A 75 -4.39 -10.35 -4.19
CA LYS A 75 -5.54 -11.08 -4.76
C LYS A 75 -5.50 -11.25 -6.28
N GLU A 76 -4.85 -10.35 -6.99
CA GLU A 76 -4.70 -10.41 -8.45
C GLU A 76 -3.55 -11.32 -8.89
N LEU A 77 -2.68 -11.73 -7.95
CA LEU A 77 -1.55 -12.61 -8.24
C LEU A 77 -1.92 -14.09 -8.15
N PRO A 78 -1.31 -14.96 -8.98
CA PRO A 78 -1.42 -16.41 -8.80
C PRO A 78 -0.90 -16.83 -7.43
N MET A 79 -1.51 -17.88 -6.88
CA MET A 79 -1.27 -18.34 -5.49
C MET A 79 0.21 -18.59 -5.18
N GLU A 80 0.96 -19.16 -6.12
CA GLU A 80 2.40 -19.42 -5.97
C GLU A 80 3.23 -18.13 -5.75
N TYR A 81 2.87 -17.03 -6.41
CA TYR A 81 3.56 -15.74 -6.26
C TYR A 81 3.08 -14.95 -5.05
N ALA A 82 1.80 -15.08 -4.71
CA ALA A 82 1.24 -14.45 -3.51
C ALA A 82 1.94 -14.93 -2.23
N LEU A 83 2.25 -16.23 -2.15
CA LEU A 83 2.97 -16.80 -1.01
C LEU A 83 4.39 -16.21 -0.89
N GLU A 84 5.11 -16.11 -2.02
CA GLU A 84 6.47 -15.59 -2.04
C GLU A 84 6.50 -14.09 -1.72
N LEU A 85 5.57 -13.31 -2.25
CA LEU A 85 5.45 -11.88 -1.98
C LEU A 85 5.24 -11.61 -0.48
N ASN A 86 4.33 -12.35 0.17
CA ASN A 86 4.11 -12.22 1.62
C ASN A 86 5.39 -12.49 2.42
N ARG A 87 6.20 -13.45 1.99
CA ARG A 87 7.48 -13.76 2.64
C ARG A 87 8.51 -12.66 2.46
N LEU A 88 8.59 -12.09 1.25
CA LEU A 88 9.49 -10.96 0.97
C LEU A 88 9.11 -9.71 1.77
N ILE A 89 7.82 -9.43 1.92
CA ILE A 89 7.32 -8.30 2.73
C ILE A 89 7.78 -8.45 4.18
N GLN A 90 7.62 -9.64 4.78
CA GLN A 90 8.06 -9.88 6.17
C GLN A 90 9.56 -9.61 6.35
N ILE A 91 10.39 -10.13 5.44
CA ILE A 91 11.85 -9.93 5.49
C ILE A 91 12.21 -8.45 5.38
N GLN A 92 11.53 -7.71 4.51
CA GLN A 92 11.81 -6.28 4.32
C GLN A 92 11.42 -5.47 5.57
N LEU A 93 10.32 -5.81 6.22
CA LEU A 93 9.83 -5.10 7.40
C LEU A 93 10.69 -5.38 8.65
N GLU A 94 11.17 -6.61 8.86
CA GLU A 94 12.05 -6.97 9.98
C GLU A 94 13.36 -6.15 10.04
N GLY A 95 13.79 -5.55 8.92
CA GLY A 95 15.04 -4.79 8.83
C GLY A 95 14.90 -3.29 8.51
N SER A 96 13.68 -2.78 8.31
CA SER A 96 13.46 -1.40 7.84
C SER A 96 12.73 -0.50 8.83
N ILE A 97 12.28 -1.03 9.98
CA ILE A 97 11.57 -0.28 11.01
C ILE A 97 12.54 -0.07 12.17
N GLY A 98 13.27 1.05 12.14
CA GLY A 98 14.30 1.41 13.11
C GLY A 98 15.12 2.63 12.73
#